data_AF-A0A7V1HVY8-F1
#
_entry.id   AF-A0A7V1HVY8-F1
#
_cell.length_a   1.000
_cell.length_b   1.000
_cell.length_c   1.000
_cell.angle_alpha   90.00
_cell.angle_beta   90.00
_cell.angle_gamma   90.00
#
_symmetry.space_group_name_H-M   'P 1'
#
loop_
_entity.id
_entity.type
_entity.pdbx_description
1 polymer ?
#
loop_
_entity_poly.entity_id
_entity_poly.type
_entity_poly.pdbx_seq_one_letter_code
_entity_poly.pdbx_strand_id
1 'polypeptide(L)'
;MSRARKHDTDRNIICFDGVEVPASADTEVNQQVPGITFPVKGIILISAAGGGSQLSGMLLAGGAVILVVMMMMRIRSRQAQARCNQVTPEEKIASLRKEASARDRVDATMSEVVEVTRECVARLENKALRLEHLLDLAEQRIREMNQLLESQQKEQAHEQVTSQPSEAAVAERNGESMHNEVAGTVPEKEVMQKDVIQPVMTEPADPLTRQIYEMADKGATPVQIAKELDEQVGKVELILALRRAG
;
A
#
# COMPACT_ATOMS: atom_id res chain seq x y z
N MET A 1 22.59 -57.42 -46.38
CA MET A 1 23.30 -56.12 -46.31
C MET A 1 22.25 -55.03 -46.15
N SER A 2 21.89 -54.71 -44.90
CA SER A 2 20.88 -53.70 -44.55
C SER A 2 21.56 -52.60 -43.74
N ARG A 3 21.64 -51.38 -44.30
CA ARG A 3 22.11 -50.20 -43.56
C ARG A 3 20.92 -49.43 -43.01
N ALA A 4 20.86 -49.37 -41.69
CA ALA A 4 19.90 -48.64 -40.89
C ALA A 4 20.03 -47.13 -41.12
N ARG A 5 18.89 -46.46 -41.36
CA ARG A 5 18.74 -45.00 -41.34
C ARG A 5 18.78 -44.54 -39.89
N LYS A 6 19.78 -43.75 -39.52
CA LYS A 6 19.77 -42.96 -38.27
C LYS A 6 18.87 -41.75 -38.51
N HIS A 7 17.86 -41.62 -37.66
CA HIS A 7 17.02 -40.42 -37.56
C HIS A 7 17.88 -39.27 -37.02
N ASP A 8 18.07 -38.26 -37.86
CA ASP A 8 18.39 -36.90 -37.41
C ASP A 8 17.15 -36.39 -36.66
N THR A 9 17.34 -36.11 -35.37
CA THR A 9 16.33 -35.44 -34.55
C THR A 9 16.91 -34.06 -34.27
N ASP A 10 16.41 -33.08 -35.02
CA ASP A 10 16.65 -31.66 -34.82
C ASP A 10 16.34 -31.27 -33.37
N ARG A 11 17.38 -31.18 -32.55
CA ARG A 11 17.34 -30.44 -31.29
C ARG A 11 17.66 -28.99 -31.61
N ASN A 12 16.58 -28.23 -31.81
CA ASN A 12 16.59 -26.78 -31.72
C ASN A 12 16.92 -26.39 -30.26
N ILE A 13 18.22 -26.24 -29.97
CA ILE A 13 18.71 -25.73 -28.68
C ILE A 13 18.69 -24.20 -28.78
N ILE A 14 17.60 -23.61 -28.27
CA ILE A 14 17.56 -22.20 -27.94
C ILE A 14 18.33 -22.06 -26.61
N CYS A 15 19.59 -21.62 -26.68
CA CYS A 15 20.31 -21.14 -25.52
C CYS A 15 19.74 -19.76 -25.15
N PHE A 16 18.76 -19.74 -24.24
CA PHE A 16 18.38 -18.53 -23.51
C PHE A 16 19.23 -18.49 -22.23
N ASP A 17 19.82 -17.33 -21.96
CA ASP A 17 20.75 -17.07 -20.87
C ASP A 17 20.24 -17.59 -19.52
N GLY A 18 21.11 -18.35 -18.85
CA GLY A 18 20.85 -19.01 -17.57
C GLY A 18 20.54 -18.05 -16.43
N VAL A 19 19.27 -17.80 -16.23
CA VAL A 19 18.69 -17.35 -14.94
C VAL A 19 17.69 -18.42 -14.51
N GLU A 20 18.17 -19.38 -13.72
CA GLU A 20 17.30 -20.25 -12.94
C GLU A 20 16.63 -19.40 -11.85
N VAL A 21 15.37 -19.03 -12.07
CA VAL A 21 14.50 -18.51 -11.02
C VAL A 21 13.86 -19.71 -10.32
N PRO A 22 14.16 -19.98 -9.03
CA PRO A 22 13.50 -21.05 -8.31
C PRO A 22 12.01 -20.73 -8.12
N ALA A 23 11.17 -21.70 -8.47
CA ALA A 23 9.74 -21.68 -8.23
C ALA A 23 9.45 -21.61 -6.72
N SER A 24 8.81 -20.51 -6.32
CA SER A 24 7.80 -20.39 -5.26
C SER A 24 7.90 -21.40 -4.11
N ALA A 25 8.65 -21.01 -3.07
CA ALA A 25 8.37 -21.43 -1.72
C ALA A 25 7.69 -20.27 -1.00
N ASP A 26 6.58 -20.59 -0.32
CA ASP A 26 5.76 -19.71 0.49
C ASP A 26 6.64 -18.83 1.39
N THR A 27 6.70 -17.54 1.05
CA THR A 27 7.36 -16.55 1.89
C THR A 27 6.32 -16.04 2.88
N GLU A 28 6.11 -16.79 3.96
CA GLU A 28 5.66 -16.21 5.22
C GLU A 28 6.62 -15.07 5.54
N VAL A 29 6.12 -13.84 5.48
CA VAL A 29 6.78 -12.65 5.97
C VAL A 29 6.80 -12.74 7.50
N ASN A 30 7.69 -13.57 8.03
CA ASN A 30 8.08 -13.54 9.42
C ASN A 30 9.06 -12.38 9.58
N GLN A 31 8.53 -11.25 10.05
CA GLN A 31 9.25 -10.03 10.38
C GLN A 31 10.11 -10.26 11.63
N GLN A 32 11.09 -11.15 11.53
CA GLN A 32 12.09 -11.39 12.56
C GLN A 32 13.13 -10.26 12.45
N VAL A 33 12.91 -9.21 13.25
CA VAL A 33 13.89 -8.15 13.49
C VAL A 33 15.24 -8.79 13.81
N PRO A 34 16.34 -8.44 13.11
CA PRO A 34 17.66 -8.98 13.44
C PRO A 34 18.08 -8.42 14.79
N GLY A 35 17.83 -9.21 15.84
CA GLY A 35 18.42 -9.03 17.15
C GLY A 35 19.94 -9.03 16.98
N ILE A 36 20.53 -7.87 17.21
CA ILE A 36 21.98 -7.66 17.30
C ILE A 36 22.45 -8.49 18.49
N THR A 37 22.75 -9.76 18.24
CA THR A 37 23.34 -10.67 19.21
C THR A 37 24.82 -10.31 19.30
N PHE A 38 25.13 -9.35 20.18
CA PHE A 38 26.50 -9.17 20.63
C PHE A 38 26.93 -10.46 21.33
N PRO A 39 27.98 -11.18 20.86
CA PRO A 39 28.52 -12.28 21.62
C PRO A 39 29.18 -11.68 22.86
N VAL A 40 28.43 -11.63 23.96
CA VAL A 40 28.96 -11.37 25.30
C VAL A 40 29.83 -12.57 25.65
N LYS A 41 31.07 -12.55 25.18
CA LYS A 41 32.13 -13.43 25.66
C LYS A 41 32.22 -13.21 27.16
N GLY A 42 31.73 -14.21 27.89
CA GLY A 42 31.75 -14.25 29.34
C GLY A 42 33.10 -13.79 29.87
N ILE A 43 33.08 -12.67 30.58
CA ILE A 43 34.17 -12.25 31.43
C ILE A 43 34.18 -13.27 32.58
N ILE A 44 35.07 -14.25 32.50
CA ILE A 44 35.32 -15.18 33.59
C ILE A 44 35.98 -14.38 34.71
N LEU A 45 35.20 -14.08 35.74
CA LEU A 45 35.67 -13.54 37.01
C LEU A 45 36.44 -14.65 37.75
N ILE A 46 37.76 -14.68 37.55
CA ILE A 46 38.66 -15.51 38.34
C ILE A 46 38.83 -14.81 39.69
N SER A 47 38.08 -15.28 40.69
CA SER A 47 38.30 -14.93 42.09
C SER A 47 39.55 -15.65 42.59
N ALA A 48 40.64 -14.91 42.79
CA ALA A 48 41.88 -15.40 43.35
C ALA A 48 41.99 -14.96 44.81
N ALA A 49 41.62 -15.85 45.73
CA ALA A 49 41.88 -15.70 47.16
C ALA A 49 42.85 -16.80 47.62
N GLY A 50 44.06 -16.37 47.99
CA GLY A 50 44.85 -17.00 49.05
C GLY A 50 45.78 -18.17 48.69
N GLY A 51 47.10 -17.90 48.79
CA GLY A 51 48.06 -18.87 49.36
C GLY A 51 48.85 -19.74 48.38
N GLY A 52 49.86 -19.17 47.70
CA GLY A 52 50.86 -19.95 46.98
C GLY A 52 51.85 -19.10 46.21
N SER A 53 52.80 -18.46 46.90
CA SER A 53 53.72 -17.45 46.35
C SER A 53 54.66 -17.93 45.24
N GLN A 54 54.82 -19.25 45.04
CA GLN A 54 55.61 -19.79 43.92
C GLN A 54 54.76 -20.21 42.72
N LEU A 55 53.55 -20.71 42.94
CA LEU A 55 52.62 -21.09 41.87
C LEU A 55 52.07 -19.87 41.13
N SER A 56 51.82 -18.76 41.82
CA SER A 56 51.35 -17.52 41.19
C SER A 56 52.40 -16.92 40.25
N GLY A 57 53.67 -16.98 40.61
CA GLY A 57 54.78 -16.52 39.75
C GLY A 57 54.90 -17.33 38.47
N MET A 58 54.79 -18.67 38.57
CA MET A 58 54.84 -19.54 37.39
C MET A 58 53.62 -19.37 36.48
N LEU A 59 52.43 -19.15 37.04
CA LEU A 59 51.22 -18.93 36.25
C LEU A 59 51.29 -17.60 35.47
N LEU A 60 51.79 -16.54 36.10
CA LEU A 60 51.89 -15.21 35.46
C LEU A 60 52.99 -15.17 34.39
N ALA A 61 54.13 -15.81 34.65
CA ALA A 61 55.19 -15.99 33.65
C ALA A 61 54.71 -16.85 32.47
N GLY A 62 53.99 -17.95 32.73
CA GLY A 62 53.40 -18.79 31.69
C GLY A 62 52.37 -18.03 30.84
N GLY A 63 51.50 -17.25 31.47
CA GLY A 63 50.51 -16.41 30.78
C GLY A 63 51.15 -15.35 29.88
N ALA A 64 52.23 -14.71 30.33
CA ALA A 64 52.96 -13.73 29.53
C ALA A 64 53.57 -14.35 28.27
N VAL A 65 54.17 -15.55 28.37
CA VAL A 65 54.75 -16.25 27.21
C VAL A 65 53.66 -16.65 26.21
N ILE A 66 52.52 -17.16 26.67
CA ILE A 66 51.39 -17.51 25.79
C ILE A 66 50.88 -16.27 25.04
N LEU A 67 50.76 -15.13 25.71
CA LEU A 67 50.33 -13.88 25.08
C LEU A 67 51.30 -13.41 23.98
N VAL A 68 52.61 -13.47 24.24
CA VAL A 68 53.63 -13.10 23.25
C VAL A 68 53.59 -14.04 22.05
N VAL A 69 53.46 -15.36 22.27
CA VAL A 69 53.34 -16.34 21.18
C VAL A 69 52.06 -16.08 20.37
N MET A 70 50.93 -15.83 21.02
CA MET A 70 49.67 -15.57 20.36
C MET A 70 49.71 -14.27 19.55
N MET A 71 50.37 -13.23 20.06
CA MET A 71 50.61 -11.97 19.36
C MET A 71 51.51 -12.18 18.14
N MET A 72 52.59 -12.96 18.27
CA MET A 72 53.47 -13.29 17.13
C MET A 72 52.75 -14.14 16.07
N MET A 73 51.92 -15.11 16.46
CA MET A 73 51.10 -15.89 15.53
C MET A 73 50.09 -15.01 14.79
N ARG A 74 49.50 -14.03 15.48
CA ARG A 74 48.56 -13.07 14.87
C ARG A 74 49.23 -12.09 13.91
N ILE A 75 50.48 -11.68 14.20
CA ILE A 75 51.25 -10.83 13.29
C ILE A 75 51.70 -11.62 12.06
N ARG A 76 52.17 -12.86 12.23
CA ARG A 76 52.56 -13.72 11.11
C ARG A 76 51.37 -14.12 10.24
N SER A 77 50.20 -14.38 10.82
CA SER A 77 49.00 -14.70 10.05
C SER A 77 48.53 -13.50 9.20
N ARG A 78 48.63 -12.28 9.73
CA ARG A 78 48.35 -11.05 8.97
C ARG A 78 49.33 -10.84 7.82
N GLN A 79 50.61 -11.15 8.02
CA GLN A 79 51.61 -11.04 6.95
C GLN A 79 51.46 -12.12 5.86
N ALA A 80 51.04 -13.33 6.23
CA ALA A 80 50.72 -14.39 5.28
C ALA A 80 49.48 -14.01 4.43
N GLN A 81 48.45 -13.44 5.05
CA GLN A 81 47.26 -12.95 4.33
C GLN A 81 47.58 -11.76 3.42
N ALA A 82 48.48 -10.85 3.82
CA ALA A 82 48.88 -9.71 2.98
C ALA A 82 49.58 -10.12 1.67
N ARG A 83 50.21 -11.30 1.61
CA ARG A 83 50.84 -11.83 0.39
C ARG A 83 49.86 -12.54 -0.54
N CYS A 84 48.82 -13.15 0.01
CA CYS A 84 47.76 -13.78 -0.76
C CYS A 84 46.64 -12.81 -1.19
N ASN A 85 46.61 -11.60 -0.61
CA ASN A 85 45.61 -10.57 -0.91
C ASN A 85 46.12 -9.48 -1.86
N GLN A 86 47.14 -9.78 -2.68
CA GLN A 86 47.40 -8.98 -3.87
C GLN A 86 46.28 -9.27 -4.87
N VAL A 87 45.13 -8.63 -4.65
CA VAL A 87 44.04 -8.50 -5.61
C VAL A 87 44.70 -8.09 -6.92
N THR A 88 44.63 -8.97 -7.91
CA THR A 88 45.26 -8.71 -9.19
C THR A 88 44.66 -7.42 -9.77
N PRO A 89 45.43 -6.60 -10.50
CA PRO A 89 44.89 -5.40 -11.15
C PRO A 89 43.67 -5.74 -12.02
N GLU A 90 43.60 -6.95 -12.57
CA GLU A 90 42.44 -7.48 -13.29
C GLU A 90 41.20 -7.63 -12.41
N GLU A 91 41.34 -8.18 -11.19
CA GLU A 91 40.24 -8.33 -10.25
C GLU A 91 39.71 -6.96 -9.76
N LYS A 92 40.59 -5.97 -9.61
CA LYS A 92 40.19 -4.59 -9.30
C LYS A 92 39.42 -3.92 -10.44
N ILE A 93 39.78 -4.19 -11.69
CA ILE A 93 39.03 -3.70 -12.85
C ILE A 93 37.66 -4.40 -12.93
N ALA A 94 37.62 -5.71 -12.65
CA ALA A 94 36.37 -6.47 -12.63
C ALA A 94 35.41 -5.98 -11.53
N SER A 95 35.90 -5.65 -10.34
CA SER A 95 35.06 -5.11 -9.26
C SER A 95 34.55 -3.70 -9.57
N LEU A 96 35.37 -2.83 -10.16
CA LEU A 96 34.93 -1.51 -10.60
C LEU A 96 33.86 -1.57 -11.70
N ARG A 97 33.96 -2.52 -12.64
CA ARG A 97 32.91 -2.75 -13.65
C ARG A 97 31.61 -3.26 -13.02
N LYS A 98 31.69 -4.16 -12.04
CA LYS A 98 30.51 -4.63 -11.30
C LYS A 98 29.84 -3.47 -10.55
N GLU A 99 30.63 -2.64 -9.87
CA GLU A 99 30.12 -1.47 -9.17
C GLU A 99 29.48 -0.46 -10.13
N ALA A 100 30.11 -0.20 -11.28
CA ALA A 100 29.52 0.66 -12.33
C ALA A 100 28.19 0.10 -12.83
N SER A 101 28.11 -1.20 -13.14
CA SER A 101 26.86 -1.83 -13.60
C SER A 101 25.75 -1.83 -12.54
N ALA A 102 26.11 -1.84 -11.25
CA ALA A 102 25.14 -1.71 -10.16
C ALA A 102 24.58 -0.29 -10.08
N ARG A 103 25.43 0.73 -10.32
CA ARG A 103 24.99 2.14 -10.39
C ARG A 103 24.08 2.38 -11.60
N ASP A 104 24.43 1.84 -12.77
CA ASP A 104 23.61 1.95 -13.97
C ASP A 104 22.20 1.37 -13.76
N ARG A 105 22.07 0.28 -12.99
CA ARG A 105 20.77 -0.30 -12.61
C ARG A 105 19.97 0.63 -11.69
N VAL A 106 20.63 1.25 -10.71
CA VAL A 106 19.95 2.21 -9.82
C VAL A 106 19.48 3.42 -10.62
N ASP A 107 20.32 3.96 -11.50
CA ASP A 107 19.98 5.10 -12.35
C ASP A 107 18.82 4.76 -13.29
N ALA A 108 18.79 3.54 -13.85
CA ALA A 108 17.65 3.06 -14.64
C ALA A 108 16.35 3.01 -13.82
N THR A 109 16.38 2.43 -12.62
CA THR A 109 15.19 2.38 -11.75
C THR A 109 14.73 3.78 -11.30
N MET A 110 15.67 4.70 -11.06
CA MET A 110 15.34 6.08 -10.69
C MET A 110 14.67 6.82 -11.85
N SER A 111 15.13 6.59 -13.09
CA SER A 111 14.47 7.14 -14.29
C SER A 111 13.04 6.63 -14.43
N GLU A 112 12.81 5.33 -14.21
CA GLU A 112 11.47 4.72 -14.28
C GLU A 112 10.53 5.31 -13.23
N VAL A 113 11.00 5.49 -11.98
CA VAL A 113 10.20 6.12 -10.90
C VAL A 113 9.83 7.56 -11.26
N VAL A 114 10.75 8.33 -11.85
CA VAL A 114 10.47 9.69 -12.30
C VAL A 114 9.42 9.71 -13.42
N GLU A 115 9.47 8.77 -14.35
CA GLU A 115 8.50 8.63 -15.43
C GLU A 115 7.10 8.29 -14.89
N VAL A 116 7.00 7.30 -13.99
CA VAL A 116 5.73 6.93 -13.33
C VAL A 116 5.16 8.10 -12.53
N THR A 117 6.02 8.86 -11.85
CA THR A 117 5.59 10.04 -11.08
C THR A 117 5.02 11.12 -12.01
N ARG A 118 5.65 11.36 -13.16
CA ARG A 118 5.15 12.30 -14.17
C ARG A 118 3.79 11.86 -14.72
N GLU A 119 3.63 10.58 -15.03
CA GLU A 119 2.34 10.05 -15.49
C GLU A 119 1.25 10.19 -14.41
N CYS A 120 1.58 9.90 -13.15
CA CYS A 120 0.67 10.03 -12.02
C CYS A 120 0.20 11.48 -11.83
N VAL A 121 1.10 12.46 -11.92
CA VAL A 121 0.77 13.89 -11.86
C VAL A 121 -0.20 14.27 -12.99
N ALA A 122 0.09 13.87 -14.22
CA ALA A 122 -0.80 14.15 -15.36
C ALA A 122 -2.20 13.52 -15.18
N ARG A 123 -2.28 12.31 -14.63
CA ARG A 123 -3.58 11.67 -14.32
C ARG A 123 -4.35 12.41 -13.21
N LEU A 124 -3.65 12.91 -12.19
CA LEU A 124 -4.27 13.68 -11.11
C LEU A 124 -4.77 15.04 -11.62
N GLU A 125 -4.00 15.73 -12.45
CA GLU A 125 -4.41 17.01 -13.06
C GLU A 125 -5.67 16.83 -13.91
N ASN A 126 -5.75 15.79 -14.74
CA ASN A 126 -6.95 15.49 -15.52
C ASN A 126 -8.19 15.22 -14.65
N LYS A 127 -8.00 14.51 -13.53
CA LYS A 127 -9.08 14.24 -12.58
C LYS A 127 -9.51 15.52 -11.84
N ALA A 128 -8.56 16.37 -11.47
CA ALA A 128 -8.83 17.65 -10.83
C ALA A 128 -9.66 18.57 -11.76
N LEU A 129 -9.26 18.66 -13.03
CA LEU A 129 -10.00 19.43 -14.05
C LEU A 129 -11.43 18.89 -14.24
N ARG A 130 -11.61 17.56 -14.25
CA ARG A 130 -12.95 16.96 -14.34
C ARG A 130 -13.81 17.28 -13.13
N LEU A 131 -13.22 17.30 -11.93
CA LEU A 131 -13.93 17.67 -10.71
C LEU A 131 -14.32 19.14 -10.69
N GLU A 132 -13.42 20.04 -11.11
CA GLU A 132 -13.70 21.47 -11.27
C GLU A 132 -14.88 21.70 -12.22
N HIS A 133 -14.88 21.02 -13.37
CA HIS A 133 -15.99 21.10 -14.32
C HIS A 133 -17.34 20.62 -13.73
N LEU A 134 -17.33 19.53 -12.96
CA LEU A 134 -18.55 19.04 -12.31
C LEU A 134 -19.05 19.98 -11.22
N LEU A 135 -18.15 20.66 -10.50
CA LEU A 135 -18.49 21.68 -9.52
C LEU A 135 -19.14 22.88 -10.19
N ASP A 136 -18.58 23.38 -11.30
CA ASP A 136 -19.16 24.48 -12.08
C ASP A 136 -20.58 24.16 -12.54
N LEU A 137 -20.81 22.94 -13.03
CA LEU A 137 -22.12 22.47 -13.46
C LEU A 137 -23.11 22.41 -12.28
N ALA A 138 -22.67 21.92 -11.12
CA ALA A 138 -23.51 21.88 -9.92
C ALA A 138 -23.88 23.30 -9.46
N GLU A 139 -22.94 24.23 -9.45
CA GLU A 139 -23.18 25.63 -9.09
C GLU A 139 -24.10 26.33 -10.08
N GLN A 140 -23.95 26.06 -11.38
CA GLN A 140 -24.89 26.54 -12.39
C GLN A 140 -26.31 26.03 -12.09
N ARG A 141 -26.45 24.74 -11.80
CA ARG A 141 -27.75 24.14 -11.53
C ARG A 141 -28.42 24.69 -10.26
N ILE A 142 -27.63 24.95 -9.22
CA ILE A 142 -28.12 25.61 -7.99
C ILE A 142 -28.63 27.02 -8.29
N ARG A 143 -27.90 27.80 -9.11
CA ARG A 143 -28.32 29.15 -9.51
C ARG A 143 -29.62 29.12 -10.31
N GLU A 144 -29.75 28.20 -11.27
CA GLU A 144 -30.99 28.00 -12.03
C GLU A 144 -32.17 27.68 -11.11
N MET A 145 -31.99 26.73 -10.17
CA MET A 145 -33.03 26.38 -9.21
C MET A 145 -33.43 27.54 -8.30
N ASN A 146 -32.46 28.31 -7.80
CA ASN A 146 -32.76 29.48 -6.96
C ASN A 146 -33.52 30.57 -7.75
N GLN A 147 -33.19 30.79 -9.02
CA GLN A 147 -33.93 31.71 -9.88
C GLN A 147 -35.39 31.27 -10.11
N LEU A 148 -35.62 29.97 -10.31
CA LEU A 148 -36.98 29.43 -10.43
C LEU A 148 -37.76 29.58 -9.12
N LEU A 149 -37.13 29.32 -7.98
CA LEU A 149 -37.74 29.49 -6.65
C LEU A 149 -38.08 30.97 -6.38
N GLU A 150 -37.18 31.90 -6.67
CA GLU A 150 -37.43 33.34 -6.54
C GLU A 150 -38.57 33.81 -7.45
N SER A 151 -38.66 33.28 -8.66
CA SER A 151 -39.74 33.61 -9.60
C SER A 151 -41.09 33.10 -9.08
N GLN A 152 -41.16 31.86 -8.58
CA GLN A 152 -42.36 31.31 -7.96
C GLN A 152 -42.79 32.08 -6.70
N GLN A 153 -41.84 32.47 -5.84
CA GLN A 153 -42.16 33.26 -4.66
C GLN A 153 -42.74 34.63 -5.00
N LYS A 154 -42.23 35.30 -6.06
CA LYS A 154 -42.76 36.57 -6.54
C LYS A 154 -44.18 36.43 -7.09
N GLU A 155 -44.46 35.36 -7.84
CA GLU A 155 -45.80 35.06 -8.34
C GLU A 155 -46.80 34.84 -7.19
N GLN A 156 -46.43 34.02 -6.20
CA GLN A 156 -47.25 33.77 -5.01
C GLN A 156 -47.51 35.05 -4.19
N ALA A 157 -46.50 35.91 -4.04
CA ALA A 157 -46.65 37.19 -3.34
C ALA A 157 -47.61 38.14 -4.07
N HIS A 158 -47.62 38.15 -5.41
CA HIS A 158 -48.51 39.03 -6.18
C HIS A 158 -49.98 38.59 -6.11
N GLU A 159 -50.23 37.28 -6.03
CA GLU A 159 -51.58 36.72 -5.96
C GLU A 159 -52.25 36.93 -4.58
N GLN A 160 -51.47 36.89 -3.48
CA GLN A 160 -51.98 37.19 -2.14
C GLN A 160 -52.32 38.67 -1.91
N VAL A 161 -51.64 39.60 -2.57
CA VAL A 161 -51.90 41.05 -2.41
C VAL A 161 -53.17 41.49 -3.15
N THR A 162 -53.58 40.79 -4.20
CA THR A 162 -54.73 41.20 -5.04
C THR A 162 -56.08 40.62 -4.57
N SER A 163 -56.08 39.67 -3.64
CA SER A 163 -57.29 38.96 -3.17
C SER A 163 -57.80 39.39 -1.79
N GLN A 164 -57.23 40.40 -1.14
CA GLN A 164 -57.87 41.08 0.00
C GLN A 164 -58.61 42.34 -0.47
N PRO A 165 -59.93 42.28 -0.74
CA PRO A 165 -60.73 43.49 -0.78
C PRO A 165 -60.71 44.12 0.61
N SER A 166 -60.27 45.37 0.65
CA SER A 166 -60.31 46.29 1.79
C SER A 166 -61.61 46.20 2.59
N GLU A 167 -61.64 45.34 3.62
CA GLU A 167 -62.60 45.36 4.72
C GLU A 167 -62.15 46.37 5.78
N ALA A 168 -61.79 47.57 5.33
CA ALA A 168 -61.47 48.71 6.19
C ALA A 168 -62.77 49.45 6.55
N ALA A 169 -63.67 48.78 7.26
CA ALA A 169 -64.70 49.42 8.06
C ALA A 169 -65.42 48.37 8.91
N VAL A 170 -64.84 47.90 10.01
CA VAL A 170 -65.56 47.63 11.27
C VAL A 170 -64.56 47.32 12.40
N ALA A 171 -64.73 48.09 13.48
CA ALA A 171 -64.42 47.80 14.87
C ALA A 171 -62.96 47.84 15.35
N GLU A 172 -62.59 49.05 15.80
CA GLU A 172 -62.10 49.21 17.17
C GLU A 172 -62.95 48.38 18.16
N ARG A 173 -62.34 47.49 18.95
CA ARG A 173 -62.45 47.44 20.43
C ARG A 173 -62.02 46.09 21.01
N ASN A 174 -61.29 46.23 22.12
CA ASN A 174 -61.03 45.25 23.18
C ASN A 174 -60.12 44.09 22.76
N GLY A 175 -59.14 43.67 23.53
CA GLY A 175 -58.74 43.93 24.91
C GLY A 175 -57.71 42.85 25.20
N GLU A 176 -56.53 43.24 25.69
CA GLU A 176 -55.99 42.79 26.98
C GLU A 176 -56.03 41.30 27.28
N SER A 177 -54.90 40.86 27.86
CA SER A 177 -54.68 39.57 28.52
C SER A 177 -54.39 38.40 27.57
N MET A 178 -53.48 37.48 27.83
CA MET A 178 -52.45 37.28 28.85
C MET A 178 -51.69 36.05 28.36
N HIS A 179 -50.42 35.94 28.74
CA HIS A 179 -49.67 34.70 28.89
C HIS A 179 -49.99 33.53 27.93
N ASN A 180 -49.08 33.28 26.99
CA ASN A 180 -48.77 31.88 26.71
C ASN A 180 -47.26 31.69 26.59
N GLU A 181 -46.67 31.52 27.76
CA GLU A 181 -45.40 30.85 27.98
C GLU A 181 -45.56 29.38 27.54
N VAL A 182 -45.48 29.13 26.23
CA VAL A 182 -45.36 27.77 25.72
C VAL A 182 -43.87 27.46 25.67
N ALA A 183 -43.50 26.64 26.65
CA ALA A 183 -42.21 25.98 26.78
C ALA A 183 -41.60 25.62 25.42
N GLY A 184 -40.30 25.87 25.29
CA GLY A 184 -39.49 25.38 24.20
C GLY A 184 -39.55 23.86 24.12
N THR A 185 -40.49 23.35 23.34
CA THR A 185 -40.29 22.12 22.60
C THR A 185 -39.37 22.46 21.45
N VAL A 186 -38.07 22.29 21.71
CA VAL A 186 -37.13 21.94 20.65
C VAL A 186 -37.85 20.88 19.80
N PRO A 187 -38.01 21.05 18.47
CA PRO A 187 -38.32 19.91 17.63
C PRO A 187 -37.09 19.02 17.74
N GLU A 188 -37.11 18.15 18.76
CA GLU A 188 -36.39 16.90 18.77
C GLU A 188 -36.86 16.22 17.51
N LYS A 189 -36.04 16.42 16.49
CA LYS A 189 -36.19 15.85 15.17
C LYS A 189 -35.97 14.36 15.40
N GLU A 190 -37.02 13.72 15.88
CA GLU A 190 -37.31 12.30 15.86
C GLU A 190 -37.44 11.90 14.38
N VAL A 191 -36.31 12.01 13.68
CA VAL A 191 -36.03 11.29 12.46
C VAL A 191 -34.75 10.51 12.76
N MET A 192 -34.81 9.74 13.85
CA MET A 192 -34.07 8.49 13.90
C MET A 192 -35.01 7.40 13.36
N GLN A 193 -35.49 7.65 12.14
CA GLN A 193 -35.68 6.60 11.16
C GLN A 193 -34.28 5.99 10.99
N LYS A 194 -33.97 5.09 11.91
CA LYS A 194 -33.06 4.00 11.66
C LYS A 194 -33.74 3.28 10.52
N ASP A 195 -33.44 3.73 9.31
CA ASP A 195 -33.53 2.94 8.11
C ASP A 195 -32.73 1.69 8.45
N VAL A 196 -33.45 0.72 9.00
CA VAL A 196 -33.19 -0.68 8.78
C VAL A 196 -33.26 -0.76 7.26
N ILE A 197 -32.12 -0.49 6.63
CA ILE A 197 -31.78 -0.94 5.30
C ILE A 197 -31.89 -2.45 5.44
N GLN A 198 -33.12 -2.96 5.34
CA GLN A 198 -33.33 -4.33 4.96
C GLN A 198 -32.60 -4.41 3.62
N PRO A 199 -31.53 -5.21 3.51
CA PRO A 199 -30.86 -5.35 2.24
C PRO A 199 -31.92 -5.84 1.28
N VAL A 200 -32.31 -4.98 0.34
CA VAL A 200 -33.14 -5.32 -0.79
C VAL A 200 -32.31 -6.31 -1.59
N MET A 201 -32.43 -7.57 -1.18
CA MET A 201 -32.04 -8.73 -1.96
C MET A 201 -32.92 -8.69 -3.20
N THR A 202 -32.29 -8.82 -4.37
CA THR A 202 -32.87 -8.90 -5.71
C THR A 202 -33.01 -7.58 -6.48
N GLU A 203 -31.87 -6.96 -6.81
CA GLU A 203 -31.72 -6.42 -8.16
C GLU A 203 -30.91 -7.40 -9.04
N PRO A 204 -31.27 -7.53 -10.33
CA PRO A 204 -30.68 -8.49 -11.24
C PRO A 204 -29.18 -8.22 -11.33
N ALA A 205 -28.38 -9.24 -10.99
CA ALA A 205 -26.93 -9.17 -11.01
C ALA A 205 -26.48 -8.48 -12.31
N ASP A 206 -25.81 -7.33 -12.14
CA ASP A 206 -25.12 -6.61 -13.19
C ASP A 206 -24.47 -7.64 -14.15
N PRO A 207 -24.69 -7.55 -15.48
CA PRO A 207 -24.13 -8.50 -16.43
C PRO A 207 -22.64 -8.76 -16.22
N LEU A 208 -21.89 -7.77 -15.73
CA LEU A 208 -20.48 -7.90 -15.35
C LEU A 208 -20.28 -8.89 -14.18
N THR A 209 -21.08 -8.77 -13.13
CA THR A 209 -21.00 -9.63 -11.93
C THR A 209 -21.25 -11.08 -12.29
N ARG A 210 -22.17 -11.34 -13.23
CA ARG A 210 -22.43 -12.68 -13.75
C ARG A 210 -21.23 -13.26 -14.49
N GLN A 211 -20.56 -12.47 -15.33
CA GLN A 211 -19.34 -12.91 -16.03
C GLN A 211 -18.19 -13.21 -15.06
N ILE A 212 -18.02 -12.38 -14.03
CA ILE A 212 -17.03 -12.62 -12.96
C ILE A 212 -17.27 -13.98 -12.29
N TYR A 213 -18.53 -14.29 -11.95
CA TYR A 213 -18.87 -15.58 -11.34
C TYR A 213 -18.69 -16.76 -12.30
N GLU A 214 -19.09 -16.62 -13.56
CA GLU A 214 -18.90 -17.67 -14.57
C GLU A 214 -17.41 -17.98 -14.80
N MET A 215 -16.52 -16.97 -14.79
CA MET A 215 -15.08 -17.19 -14.89
C MET A 215 -14.48 -17.79 -13.61
N ALA A 216 -14.93 -17.36 -12.44
CA ALA A 216 -14.49 -17.93 -11.16
C ALA A 216 -14.91 -19.40 -11.04
N ASP A 217 -16.11 -19.77 -11.49
CA ASP A 217 -16.61 -21.15 -11.49
C ASP A 217 -15.82 -22.05 -12.47
N LYS A 218 -15.16 -21.46 -13.47
CA LYS A 218 -14.19 -22.14 -14.35
C LYS A 218 -12.78 -22.28 -13.73
N GLY A 219 -12.57 -21.75 -12.52
CA GLY A 219 -11.28 -21.78 -11.83
C GLY A 219 -10.31 -20.66 -12.20
N ALA A 220 -10.78 -19.58 -12.84
CA ALA A 220 -9.93 -18.42 -13.12
C ALA A 220 -9.56 -17.67 -11.84
N THR A 221 -8.33 -17.18 -11.76
CA THR A 221 -7.85 -16.36 -10.62
C THR A 221 -8.39 -14.92 -10.72
N PRO A 222 -8.52 -14.17 -9.60
CA PRO A 222 -9.02 -12.79 -9.62
C PRO A 222 -8.24 -11.87 -10.57
N VAL A 223 -6.91 -12.04 -10.66
CA VAL A 223 -6.05 -11.28 -11.57
C VAL A 223 -6.33 -11.60 -13.03
N GLN A 224 -6.59 -12.87 -13.36
CA GLN A 224 -6.96 -13.28 -14.73
C GLN A 224 -8.33 -12.73 -15.13
N ILE A 225 -9.30 -12.79 -14.22
CA ILE A 225 -10.66 -12.25 -14.45
C ILE A 225 -10.60 -10.73 -14.68
N ALA A 226 -9.86 -10.02 -13.84
CA ALA A 226 -9.65 -8.58 -13.96
C ALA A 226 -9.02 -8.19 -15.30
N LYS A 227 -8.01 -8.96 -15.74
CA LYS A 227 -7.34 -8.74 -17.03
C LYS A 227 -8.27 -9.00 -18.23
N GLU A 228 -9.07 -10.06 -18.18
CA GLU A 228 -9.96 -10.44 -19.29
C GLU A 228 -11.14 -9.49 -19.45
N LEU A 229 -11.67 -8.98 -18.34
CA LEU A 229 -12.82 -8.06 -18.31
C LEU A 229 -12.41 -6.57 -18.33
N ASP A 230 -11.12 -6.26 -18.39
CA ASP A 230 -10.55 -4.91 -18.26
C ASP A 230 -11.03 -4.16 -17.00
N GLU A 231 -11.04 -4.87 -15.87
CA GLU A 231 -11.53 -4.39 -14.58
C GLU A 231 -10.43 -4.37 -13.52
N GLN A 232 -10.64 -3.64 -12.42
CA GLN A 232 -9.67 -3.58 -11.33
C GLN A 232 -9.68 -4.86 -10.48
N VAL A 233 -8.50 -5.43 -10.18
CA VAL A 233 -8.36 -6.65 -9.38
C VAL A 233 -9.11 -6.57 -8.04
N GLY A 234 -9.01 -5.43 -7.33
CA GLY A 234 -9.71 -5.25 -6.05
C GLY A 234 -11.24 -5.27 -6.16
N LYS A 235 -11.82 -4.78 -7.26
CA LYS A 235 -13.27 -4.84 -7.52
C LYS A 235 -13.72 -6.30 -7.70
N VAL A 236 -12.93 -7.08 -8.46
CA VAL A 236 -13.18 -8.51 -8.67
C VAL A 236 -13.08 -9.28 -7.34
N GLU A 237 -12.03 -9.05 -6.55
CA GLU A 237 -11.87 -9.69 -5.23
C GLU A 237 -13.02 -9.34 -4.28
N LEU A 238 -13.45 -8.08 -4.26
CA LEU A 238 -14.57 -7.64 -3.44
C LEU A 238 -15.88 -8.36 -3.83
N ILE A 239 -16.19 -8.45 -5.13
CA ILE A 239 -17.37 -9.15 -5.64
C ILE A 239 -17.34 -10.63 -5.25
N LEU A 240 -16.19 -11.29 -5.39
CA LEU A 240 -16.02 -12.69 -5.00
C LEU A 240 -16.11 -12.89 -3.48
N ALA A 241 -15.58 -11.96 -2.69
CA ALA A 241 -15.68 -11.99 -1.23
C ALA A 241 -17.13 -11.84 -0.75
N LEU A 242 -17.90 -10.94 -1.37
CA LEU A 242 -19.33 -10.77 -1.09
C LEU A 242 -20.13 -12.05 -1.39
N ARG A 243 -19.82 -12.76 -2.48
CA ARG A 243 -20.43 -14.07 -2.80
C ARG A 243 -20.15 -15.14 -1.74
N ARG A 244 -18.96 -15.11 -1.11
CA ARG A 244 -18.59 -16.08 -0.08
C ARG A 244 -19.21 -15.77 1.28
N ALA A 245 -19.51 -14.50 1.53
CA ALA A 245 -20.04 -14.01 2.80
C ALA A 245 -21.58 -14.07 2.90
N GLY A 246 -22.29 -14.09 1.77
CA GLY A 246 -23.76 -14.25 1.70
C GLY A 246 -24.18 -15.71 1.66
#